data_AF-A0A8S9JZK9-F1
#
_entry.id   AF-A0A8S9JZK9-F1
#
_cell.length_a   1.000
_cell.length_b   1.000
_cell.length_c   1.000
_cell.angle_alpha   90.00
_cell.angle_beta   90.00
_cell.angle_gamma   90.00
#
_symmetry.space_group_name_H-M   'P 1'
#
loop_
_entity.id
_entity.type
_entity.pdbx_description
1 polymer ?
#
loop_
_entity_poly.entity_id
_entity_poly.type
_entity_poly.pdbx_seq_one_letter_code
_entity_poly.pdbx_strand_id
1 'polypeptide(L)'
;MTEKGTNFKFVRWEKFSVISTAYDYVYVTLDAKDPVSDSVFSFQTLLNEDSSSDCPVMWSTLACRIKCDDRVDDHWDDTAVDDFYKGAMPKWLSDEELARDNKKYYVVLTAPPPLEIENVVVVTKEDTDEGHEKLKAQNSIYYVIYKYNGESSEWARDHKAIIRKTMDGKPGHMYLEVVAED
;
A
#
# COMPACT_ATOMS: atom_id res chain seq x y z
N MET A 1 6.82 -8.24 2.98
CA MET A 1 6.32 -9.59 3.35
C MET A 1 4.82 -9.59 3.14
N THR A 2 4.27 -10.65 2.55
CA THR A 2 2.81 -10.78 2.35
C THR A 2 2.15 -11.23 3.65
N GLU A 3 0.84 -10.99 3.79
CA GLU A 3 0.03 -11.35 4.97
C GLU A 3 0.19 -12.83 5.38
N LYS A 4 0.48 -13.73 4.42
CA LYS A 4 0.66 -15.18 4.64
C LYS A 4 2.11 -15.68 4.47
N GLY A 5 3.08 -14.80 4.29
CA GLY A 5 4.47 -15.20 4.00
C GLY A 5 4.67 -15.90 2.64
N THR A 6 3.67 -15.88 1.76
CA THR A 6 3.72 -16.44 0.40
C THR A 6 4.36 -15.45 -0.59
N ASN A 7 4.92 -15.94 -1.70
CA ASN A 7 5.59 -15.12 -2.71
C ASN A 7 5.05 -15.38 -4.10
N PHE A 8 3.72 -15.32 -4.24
CA PHE A 8 3.07 -15.50 -5.53
C PHE A 8 3.50 -14.42 -6.52
N LYS A 9 3.74 -14.81 -7.77
CA LYS A 9 4.14 -13.93 -8.87
C LYS A 9 2.96 -13.70 -9.80
N PHE A 10 2.69 -12.44 -10.14
CA PHE A 10 1.71 -12.10 -11.17
C PHE A 10 2.09 -12.75 -12.50
N VAL A 11 1.10 -13.33 -13.19
CA VAL A 11 1.27 -13.92 -14.53
C VAL A 11 0.56 -13.07 -15.58
N ARG A 12 -0.75 -12.89 -15.44
CA ARG A 12 -1.59 -12.12 -16.38
C ARG A 12 -2.93 -11.74 -15.77
N TRP A 13 -3.60 -10.79 -16.42
CA TRP A 13 -5.01 -10.47 -16.17
C TRP A 13 -5.91 -11.54 -16.80
N GLU A 14 -6.90 -12.02 -16.05
CA GLU A 14 -7.91 -12.96 -16.57
C GLU A 14 -9.21 -12.22 -16.90
N LYS A 15 -9.71 -11.42 -15.96
CA LYS A 15 -11.00 -10.71 -16.08
C LYS A 15 -11.10 -9.58 -15.07
N PHE A 16 -11.86 -8.55 -15.40
CA PHE A 16 -12.41 -7.63 -14.41
C PHE A 16 -13.94 -7.53 -14.57
N SER A 17 -14.63 -7.25 -13.48
CA SER A 17 -16.07 -6.94 -13.48
C SER A 17 -16.36 -5.81 -12.52
N VAL A 18 -17.11 -4.82 -12.98
CA VAL A 18 -17.52 -3.66 -12.18
C VAL A 18 -18.90 -3.94 -11.61
N ILE A 19 -19.06 -3.75 -10.30
CA ILE A 19 -20.37 -3.73 -9.65
C ILE A 19 -20.62 -2.29 -9.23
N SER A 20 -21.50 -1.62 -9.96
CA SER A 20 -21.94 -0.28 -9.59
C SER A 20 -23.10 -0.39 -8.60
N THR A 21 -22.80 -0.17 -7.34
CA THR A 21 -23.75 0.46 -6.40
C THR A 21 -23.29 1.92 -6.27
N ALA A 22 -23.71 2.73 -5.29
CA ALA A 22 -23.22 4.12 -5.19
C ALA A 22 -21.67 4.26 -5.02
N TYR A 23 -20.96 3.13 -4.96
CA TYR A 23 -19.51 2.96 -4.94
C TYR A 23 -19.09 2.06 -6.13
N ASP A 24 -17.98 2.39 -6.79
CA ASP A 24 -17.45 1.66 -7.95
C ASP A 24 -16.49 0.54 -7.50
N TYR A 25 -17.06 -0.60 -7.11
CA TYR A 25 -16.27 -1.78 -6.76
C TYR A 25 -15.87 -2.57 -8.02
N VAL A 26 -14.58 -2.87 -8.15
CA VAL A 26 -14.03 -3.67 -9.24
C VAL A 26 -13.50 -4.98 -8.72
N TYR A 27 -14.18 -6.07 -9.10
CA TYR A 27 -13.60 -7.40 -8.97
C TYR A 27 -12.56 -7.61 -10.06
N VAL A 28 -11.33 -7.82 -9.64
CA VAL A 28 -10.21 -8.20 -10.50
C VAL A 28 -9.91 -9.67 -10.28
N THR A 29 -9.77 -10.42 -11.38
CA THR A 29 -9.21 -11.77 -11.37
C THR A 29 -7.91 -11.82 -12.18
N LEU A 30 -6.86 -12.37 -11.57
CA LEU A 30 -5.53 -12.51 -12.16
C LEU A 30 -4.98 -13.91 -11.93
N ASP A 31 -4.11 -14.38 -12.82
CA ASP A 31 -3.35 -15.61 -12.61
C ASP A 31 -2.11 -15.30 -11.75
N ALA A 32 -1.92 -16.07 -10.69
CA ALA A 32 -0.78 -15.97 -9.79
C ALA A 32 -0.03 -17.30 -9.73
N LYS A 33 1.30 -17.25 -9.84
CA LYS A 33 2.18 -18.42 -9.84
C LYS A 33 2.91 -18.55 -8.51
N ASP A 34 2.86 -19.74 -7.92
CA ASP A 34 3.72 -20.10 -6.79
C ASP A 34 5.10 -20.53 -7.30
N PRO A 35 6.18 -19.78 -6.97
CA PRO A 35 7.52 -20.13 -7.43
C PRO A 35 8.06 -21.41 -6.79
N VAL A 36 7.50 -21.87 -5.66
CA VAL A 36 7.96 -23.08 -4.97
C VAL A 36 7.37 -24.33 -5.59
N SER A 37 6.07 -24.32 -5.89
CA SER A 37 5.34 -25.47 -6.43
C SER A 37 5.14 -25.44 -7.95
N ASP A 38 5.54 -24.34 -8.61
CA ASP A 38 5.29 -24.04 -10.03
C ASP A 38 3.79 -23.93 -10.41
N SER A 39 2.89 -24.04 -9.42
CA SER A 39 1.45 -24.05 -9.62
C SER A 39 0.91 -22.65 -9.93
N VAL A 40 -0.10 -22.58 -10.78
CA VAL A 40 -0.80 -21.34 -11.13
C VAL A 40 -2.22 -21.41 -10.59
N PHE A 41 -2.65 -20.33 -9.95
CA PHE A 41 -3.97 -20.21 -9.34
C PHE A 41 -4.66 -18.93 -9.81
N SER A 42 -5.97 -18.98 -10.00
CA SER A 42 -6.78 -17.78 -10.14
C SER A 42 -6.86 -17.06 -8.79
N PHE A 43 -6.48 -15.81 -8.78
CA PHE A 43 -6.48 -14.94 -7.62
C PHE A 43 -7.50 -13.82 -7.83
N GLN A 44 -8.26 -13.48 -6.80
CA GLN A 44 -9.30 -12.48 -6.84
C GLN A 44 -9.00 -11.36 -5.84
N THR A 45 -9.12 -10.11 -6.31
CA THR A 45 -9.12 -8.93 -5.44
C THR A 45 -10.37 -8.09 -5.71
N LEU A 46 -10.91 -7.49 -4.65
CA LEU A 46 -11.99 -6.51 -4.73
C LEU A 46 -11.40 -5.13 -4.47
N LEU A 47 -11.19 -4.37 -5.55
CA LEU A 47 -10.62 -3.03 -5.50
C LEU A 47 -11.73 -1.98 -5.47
N ASN A 48 -11.51 -0.91 -4.71
CA ASN A 48 -12.36 0.26 -4.66
C ASN A 48 -11.49 1.52 -4.79
N GLU A 49 -11.98 2.49 -5.57
CA GLU A 49 -11.37 3.79 -5.80
C GLU A 49 -12.17 4.84 -5.01
N ASP A 50 -11.61 5.32 -3.92
CA ASP A 50 -12.29 6.29 -3.04
C ASP A 50 -11.72 7.72 -3.17
N SER A 51 -10.82 7.95 -4.12
CA SER A 51 -10.07 9.20 -4.28
C SER A 51 -10.95 10.46 -4.20
N SER A 52 -10.45 11.46 -3.49
CA SER A 52 -11.12 12.74 -3.25
C SER A 52 -10.22 13.92 -3.63
N SER A 53 -10.75 15.13 -3.63
CA SER A 53 -9.92 16.32 -3.92
C SER A 53 -8.83 16.56 -2.86
N ASP A 54 -9.06 16.15 -1.62
CA ASP A 54 -8.11 16.30 -0.51
C ASP A 54 -7.07 15.17 -0.45
N CYS A 55 -7.42 13.99 -0.97
CA CYS A 55 -6.51 12.85 -1.12
C CYS A 55 -6.71 12.24 -2.51
N PRO A 56 -5.90 12.65 -3.51
CA PRO A 56 -6.13 12.32 -4.92
C PRO A 56 -5.85 10.86 -5.27
N VAL A 57 -5.23 10.10 -4.37
CA VAL A 57 -4.98 8.67 -4.52
C VAL A 57 -5.43 7.98 -3.23
N MET A 58 -6.62 7.40 -3.27
CA MET A 58 -7.20 6.65 -2.17
C MET A 58 -7.80 5.35 -2.69
N TRP A 59 -7.16 4.24 -2.35
CA TRP A 59 -7.51 2.91 -2.84
C TRP A 59 -7.76 1.96 -1.69
N SER A 60 -8.72 1.06 -1.86
CA SER A 60 -8.90 -0.03 -0.92
C SER A 60 -9.07 -1.38 -1.59
N THR A 61 -8.51 -2.40 -0.96
CA THR A 61 -8.84 -3.79 -1.25
C THR A 61 -9.72 -4.32 -0.14
N LEU A 62 -10.85 -4.93 -0.47
CA LEU A 62 -11.76 -5.59 0.50
C LEU A 62 -11.72 -7.12 0.36
N ALA A 63 -10.92 -7.63 -0.56
CA ALA A 63 -10.57 -9.03 -0.67
C ALA A 63 -9.23 -9.15 -1.36
N CYS A 64 -8.41 -10.11 -0.95
CA CYS A 64 -7.16 -10.46 -1.60
C CYS A 64 -6.90 -11.95 -1.35
N ARG A 65 -7.44 -12.83 -2.21
CA ARG A 65 -7.46 -14.28 -1.96
C ARG A 65 -7.40 -15.12 -3.24
N ILE A 66 -7.01 -16.38 -3.10
CA ILE A 66 -7.25 -17.38 -4.15
C ILE A 66 -8.76 -17.45 -4.39
N LYS A 67 -9.16 -17.45 -5.67
CA LYS A 67 -10.57 -17.41 -6.07
C LYS A 67 -11.32 -18.63 -5.53
N CYS A 68 -12.44 -18.37 -4.88
CA CYS A 68 -13.39 -19.37 -4.38
C CYS A 68 -14.82 -18.81 -4.43
N ASP A 69 -15.81 -19.64 -4.11
CA ASP A 69 -17.24 -19.26 -4.13
C ASP A 69 -17.72 -18.62 -2.81
N ASP A 70 -16.83 -18.48 -1.82
CA ASP A 70 -17.18 -17.83 -0.56
C ASP A 70 -17.56 -16.38 -0.78
N ARG A 71 -18.47 -15.85 0.04
CA ARG A 71 -18.80 -14.42 -0.03
C ARG A 71 -17.59 -13.59 0.39
N VAL A 72 -17.44 -12.41 -0.22
CA VAL A 72 -16.51 -11.39 0.27
C VAL A 72 -17.22 -10.62 1.39
N ASP A 73 -16.52 -10.39 2.49
CA ASP A 73 -16.92 -9.37 3.45
C ASP A 73 -16.49 -8.03 2.83
N ASP A 74 -17.42 -7.30 2.24
CA ASP A 74 -17.14 -6.04 1.55
C ASP A 74 -17.30 -4.82 2.47
N HIS A 75 -17.35 -5.04 3.79
CA HIS A 75 -17.54 -3.97 4.76
C HIS A 75 -16.24 -3.61 5.48
N TRP A 76 -15.80 -2.35 5.35
CA TRP A 76 -14.68 -1.82 6.11
C TRP A 76 -15.06 -1.55 7.57
N ASP A 77 -14.30 -2.11 8.52
CA ASP A 77 -14.47 -1.82 9.96
C ASP A 77 -13.58 -0.66 10.41
N ASP A 78 -14.09 0.56 10.28
CA ASP A 78 -13.35 1.75 10.74
C ASP A 78 -13.03 1.69 12.25
N THR A 79 -13.83 1.00 13.06
CA THR A 79 -13.63 0.96 14.52
C THR A 79 -12.41 0.15 14.94
N ALA A 80 -11.93 -0.75 14.07
CA ALA A 80 -10.74 -1.55 14.29
C ALA A 80 -9.44 -0.80 13.98
N VAL A 81 -9.50 0.30 13.24
CA VAL A 81 -8.34 1.14 12.92
C VAL A 81 -8.05 2.07 14.08
N ASP A 82 -6.78 2.16 14.49
CA ASP A 82 -6.36 3.06 15.55
C ASP A 82 -6.45 4.52 15.13
N ASP A 83 -6.90 5.39 16.04
CA ASP A 83 -7.03 6.84 15.81
C ASP A 83 -5.73 7.50 15.33
N PHE A 84 -4.56 6.93 15.67
CA PHE A 84 -3.26 7.39 15.16
C PHE A 84 -3.18 7.37 13.62
N TYR A 85 -3.85 6.43 12.97
CA TYR A 85 -3.86 6.28 11.51
C TYR A 85 -5.10 6.88 10.86
N LYS A 86 -5.88 7.68 11.58
CA LYS A 86 -7.11 8.32 11.07
C LYS A 86 -6.93 9.81 10.84
N GLY A 87 -7.94 10.42 10.21
CA GLY A 87 -8.02 11.87 10.01
C GLY A 87 -7.17 12.34 8.84
N ALA A 88 -6.80 13.62 8.86
CA ALA A 88 -6.01 14.24 7.79
C ALA A 88 -4.67 13.53 7.57
N MET A 89 -4.20 13.52 6.33
CA MET A 89 -2.85 13.01 6.02
C MET A 89 -1.81 13.80 6.82
N PRO A 90 -0.81 13.11 7.40
CA PRO A 90 0.22 13.78 8.17
C PRO A 90 1.07 14.65 7.24
N LYS A 91 1.67 15.69 7.81
CA LYS A 91 2.62 16.54 7.08
C LYS A 91 3.96 15.83 6.92
N TRP A 92 4.75 16.30 5.95
CA TRP A 92 6.13 15.86 5.81
C TRP A 92 6.93 16.07 7.11
N LEU A 93 7.80 15.12 7.44
CA LEU A 93 8.63 15.19 8.63
C LEU A 93 9.70 16.27 8.50
N SER A 94 9.92 17.04 9.56
CA SER A 94 11.03 17.99 9.63
C SER A 94 12.38 17.29 9.59
N ASP A 95 13.45 18.01 9.23
CA ASP A 95 14.82 17.46 9.21
C ASP A 95 15.25 16.90 10.57
N GLU A 96 14.84 17.54 11.67
CA GLU A 96 15.09 17.07 13.04
C GLU A 96 14.33 15.78 13.35
N GLU A 97 13.12 15.62 12.82
CA GLU A 97 12.38 14.37 12.94
C GLU A 97 13.03 13.30 12.07
N LEU A 98 13.42 13.61 10.82
CA LEU A 98 14.22 12.75 9.92
C LEU A 98 15.51 12.26 10.60
N ALA A 99 16.20 13.13 11.33
CA ALA A 99 17.44 12.78 12.04
C ALA A 99 17.22 11.98 13.35
N ARG A 100 16.01 11.92 13.91
CA ARG A 100 15.72 11.16 15.14
C ARG A 100 15.64 9.65 14.84
N ASP A 101 16.70 8.94 15.22
CA ASP A 101 16.94 7.52 14.92
C ASP A 101 15.93 6.55 15.57
N ASN A 102 15.44 6.89 16.77
CA ASN A 102 14.64 5.96 17.58
C ASN A 102 13.24 5.63 17.05
N LYS A 103 12.75 6.32 16.00
CA LYS A 103 11.40 6.09 15.45
C LYS A 103 11.39 5.59 14.02
N LYS A 104 12.55 5.32 13.42
CA LYS A 104 12.66 5.20 11.96
C LYS A 104 13.33 3.91 11.54
N TYR A 105 12.94 3.45 10.36
CA TYR A 105 13.67 2.43 9.65
C TYR A 105 13.85 2.87 8.21
N TYR A 106 15.10 2.82 7.76
CA TYR A 106 15.52 3.19 6.43
C TYR A 106 15.57 1.96 5.54
N VAL A 107 14.81 1.99 4.46
CA VAL A 107 14.75 0.90 3.49
C VAL A 107 15.37 1.35 2.19
N VAL A 108 16.39 0.63 1.73
CA VAL A 108 16.86 0.75 0.35
C VAL A 108 15.95 -0.13 -0.50
N LEU A 109 15.09 0.52 -1.29
CA LEU A 109 14.21 -0.15 -2.25
C LEU A 109 14.75 0.08 -3.66
N THR A 110 14.65 -0.94 -4.50
CA THR A 110 14.91 -0.80 -5.94
C THR A 110 13.60 -0.61 -6.67
N ALA A 111 13.46 0.51 -7.38
CA ALA A 111 12.35 0.74 -8.31
C ALA A 111 12.80 0.45 -9.76
N PRO A 112 11.88 0.03 -10.64
CA PRO A 112 12.18 -0.06 -12.06
C PRO A 112 12.35 1.36 -12.65
N PRO A 113 13.25 1.54 -13.63
CA PRO A 113 13.35 2.80 -14.37
C PRO A 113 11.99 3.22 -14.95
N PRO A 114 11.68 4.53 -14.98
CA PRO A 114 12.58 5.65 -14.70
C PRO A 114 12.67 6.09 -13.22
N LEU A 115 12.10 5.32 -12.28
CA LEU A 115 12.06 5.73 -10.87
C LEU A 115 13.28 5.23 -10.09
N GLU A 116 13.77 6.07 -9.19
CA GLU A 116 14.81 5.74 -8.22
C GLU A 116 14.30 6.11 -6.82
N ILE A 117 14.25 5.14 -5.90
CA ILE A 117 13.86 5.40 -4.52
C ILE A 117 15.12 5.78 -3.74
N GLU A 118 15.18 7.00 -3.25
CA GLU A 118 16.35 7.49 -2.51
C GLU A 118 16.26 7.12 -1.04
N ASN A 119 15.07 7.33 -0.46
CA ASN A 119 14.89 7.19 0.97
C ASN A 119 13.45 6.78 1.30
N VAL A 120 13.31 5.88 2.27
CA VAL A 120 12.01 5.51 2.84
C VAL A 120 12.14 5.50 4.35
N VAL A 121 11.31 6.31 5.00
CA VAL A 121 11.13 6.30 6.45
C VAL A 121 9.79 5.67 6.76
N VAL A 122 9.80 4.64 7.61
CA VAL A 122 8.58 3.97 8.09
C VAL A 122 8.28 4.41 9.53
N VAL A 123 7.05 4.84 9.77
CA VAL A 123 6.52 5.22 11.08
C VAL A 123 5.33 4.32 11.43
N THR A 124 5.34 3.81 12.65
CA THR A 124 4.29 2.97 13.24
C THR A 124 3.92 3.55 14.60
N LYS A 125 2.71 3.25 15.07
CA LYS A 125 2.28 3.58 16.44
C LYS A 125 3.12 2.84 17.46
N GLU A 126 3.40 1.57 17.21
CA GLU A 126 4.26 0.74 18.06
C GLU A 126 5.72 1.14 17.84
N ASP A 127 6.40 1.57 18.89
CA ASP A 127 7.85 1.73 18.89
C ASP A 127 8.48 0.34 19.09
N THR A 128 8.94 -0.27 17.99
CA THR A 128 9.75 -1.49 18.03
C THR A 128 11.24 -1.12 18.04
N ASP A 129 12.02 -1.72 18.95
CA ASP A 129 13.47 -1.50 19.05
C ASP A 129 14.21 -1.96 17.77
N GLU A 130 13.63 -2.92 17.05
CA GLU A 130 14.11 -3.40 15.77
C GLU A 130 13.37 -2.71 14.63
N GLY A 131 14.00 -1.71 13.99
CA GLY A 131 13.36 -0.91 12.94
C GLY A 131 12.85 -1.74 11.75
N HIS A 132 13.50 -2.86 11.41
CA HIS A 132 13.08 -3.71 10.30
C HIS A 132 11.73 -4.43 10.56
N GLU A 133 11.33 -4.60 11.82
CA GLU A 133 10.02 -5.15 12.18
C GLU A 133 8.87 -4.19 11.83
N LYS A 134 9.14 -2.88 11.70
CA LYS A 134 8.15 -1.89 11.22
C LYS A 134 7.64 -2.19 9.81
N LEU A 135 8.42 -2.91 9.00
CA LEU A 135 7.98 -3.38 7.67
C LEU A 135 6.92 -4.49 7.73
N LYS A 136 6.77 -5.16 8.87
CA LYS A 136 5.74 -6.17 9.10
C LYS A 136 4.49 -5.59 9.74
N ALA A 137 4.51 -4.32 10.16
CA ALA A 137 3.36 -3.69 10.79
C ALA A 137 2.15 -3.69 9.86
N GLN A 138 0.99 -4.04 10.42
CA GLN A 138 -0.28 -4.00 9.68
C GLN A 138 -0.61 -2.58 9.25
N ASN A 139 -0.45 -1.62 10.16
CA ASN A 139 -0.68 -0.21 9.90
C ASN A 139 0.64 0.54 9.95
N SER A 140 0.84 1.48 9.03
CA SER A 140 2.12 2.18 8.90
C SER A 140 1.99 3.42 8.01
N ILE A 141 2.81 4.43 8.29
CA ILE A 141 2.95 5.63 7.47
C ILE A 141 4.37 5.62 6.88
N TYR A 142 4.46 5.77 5.57
CA TYR A 142 5.70 5.82 4.82
C TYR A 142 5.95 7.24 4.32
N TYR A 143 7.17 7.71 4.50
CA TYR A 143 7.68 8.95 3.90
C TYR A 143 8.74 8.56 2.90
N VAL A 144 8.44 8.78 1.62
CA VAL A 144 9.25 8.31 0.50
C VAL A 144 9.84 9.50 -0.22
N ILE A 145 11.15 9.50 -0.41
CA ILE A 145 11.86 10.39 -1.32
C ILE A 145 12.24 9.56 -2.55
N TYR A 146 11.85 10.03 -3.73
CA TYR A 146 12.14 9.35 -4.98
C TYR A 146 12.47 10.34 -6.09
N LYS A 147 13.28 9.92 -7.04
CA LYS A 147 13.61 10.66 -8.26
C LYS A 147 12.89 10.05 -9.44
N TYR A 148 12.47 10.92 -10.35
CA TYR A 148 12.04 10.52 -11.68
C TYR A 148 13.15 10.89 -12.69
N ASN A 149 13.78 9.87 -13.26
CA ASN A 149 14.88 10.00 -14.21
C ASN A 149 14.41 9.77 -15.67
N GLY A 150 13.15 10.06 -15.96
CA GLY A 150 12.56 9.84 -17.30
C GLY A 150 12.78 11.03 -18.23
N GLU A 151 12.11 11.01 -19.38
CA GLU A 151 12.32 12.00 -20.44
C GLU A 151 11.79 13.40 -20.09
N SER A 152 10.86 13.49 -19.13
CA SER A 152 10.30 14.77 -18.74
C SER A 152 11.21 15.51 -17.75
N SER A 153 11.88 16.55 -18.25
CA SER A 153 12.74 17.42 -17.45
C SER A 153 11.97 18.19 -16.37
N GLU A 154 10.67 18.42 -16.55
CA GLU A 154 9.81 19.05 -15.54
C GLU A 154 9.73 18.23 -14.25
N TRP A 155 9.86 16.91 -14.37
CA TRP A 155 9.76 15.96 -13.27
C TRP A 155 11.13 15.42 -12.84
N ALA A 156 12.23 15.88 -13.45
CA ALA A 156 13.59 15.45 -13.13
C ALA A 156 14.12 16.13 -11.86
N ARG A 157 13.44 15.88 -10.74
CA ARG A 157 13.75 16.38 -9.40
C ARG A 157 13.44 15.33 -8.34
N ASP A 158 13.82 15.63 -7.10
CA ASP A 158 13.43 14.86 -5.94
C ASP A 158 11.95 15.13 -5.66
N HIS A 159 11.18 14.06 -5.51
CA HIS A 159 9.78 14.09 -5.15
C HIS A 159 9.60 13.44 -3.80
N LYS A 160 8.58 13.90 -3.09
CA LYS A 160 8.21 13.40 -1.78
C LYS A 160 6.80 12.84 -1.84
N ALA A 161 6.61 11.68 -1.22
CA ALA A 161 5.29 11.10 -1.06
C ALA A 161 5.08 10.62 0.37
N ILE A 162 3.89 10.85 0.87
CA ILE A 162 3.42 10.32 2.15
C ILE A 162 2.37 9.27 1.83
N ILE A 163 2.61 8.04 2.27
CA ILE A 163 1.72 6.91 2.05
C ILE A 163 1.23 6.43 3.41
N ARG A 164 -0.08 6.44 3.64
CA ARG A 164 -0.68 5.82 4.81
C ARG A 164 -1.31 4.49 4.41
N LYS A 165 -0.90 3.43 5.10
CA LYS A 165 -1.45 2.07 4.95
C LYS A 165 -2.19 1.70 6.21
N THR A 166 -3.46 1.34 6.07
CA THR A 166 -4.30 0.86 7.17
C THR A 166 -4.98 -0.47 6.82
N MET A 167 -5.26 -1.25 7.84
CA MET A 167 -5.92 -2.54 7.82
C MET A 167 -6.96 -2.52 8.94
N ASP A 168 -8.19 -2.97 8.67
CA ASP A 168 -9.28 -3.07 9.65
C ASP A 168 -9.27 -4.41 10.41
N GLY A 169 -8.22 -5.22 10.24
CA GLY A 169 -8.07 -6.54 10.85
C GLY A 169 -8.80 -7.67 10.12
N LYS A 170 -9.59 -7.39 9.08
CA LYS A 170 -10.20 -8.41 8.23
C LYS A 170 -9.21 -8.91 7.16
N PRO A 171 -9.20 -10.21 6.82
CA PRO A 171 -8.24 -10.74 5.85
C PRO A 171 -8.38 -10.11 4.46
N GLY A 172 -7.27 -9.64 3.88
CA GLY A 172 -7.25 -8.99 2.57
C GLY A 172 -7.85 -7.58 2.52
N HIS A 173 -8.28 -7.03 3.65
CA HIS A 173 -8.75 -5.64 3.76
C HIS A 173 -7.57 -4.70 3.96
N MET A 174 -7.36 -3.77 3.03
CA MET A 174 -6.30 -2.77 3.11
C MET A 174 -6.78 -1.46 2.52
N TYR A 175 -6.44 -0.35 3.16
CA TYR A 175 -6.63 1.00 2.67
C TYR A 175 -5.27 1.65 2.42
N LEU A 176 -5.13 2.36 1.30
CA LEU A 176 -3.96 3.12 0.91
C LEU A 176 -4.34 4.54 0.55
N GLU A 177 -3.72 5.49 1.23
CA GLU A 177 -3.84 6.91 0.94
C GLU A 177 -2.47 7.46 0.57
N VAL A 178 -2.39 8.19 -0.54
CA VAL A 178 -1.13 8.77 -1.02
C VAL A 178 -1.31 10.26 -1.31
N VAL A 179 -0.41 11.06 -0.77
CA VAL A 179 -0.26 12.48 -1.11
C VAL A 179 1.16 12.74 -1.55
N ALA A 180 1.30 13.51 -2.64
CA ALA A 180 2.57 14.08 -3.05
C ALA A 180 2.81 15.37 -2.25
N GLU A 181 4.05 15.57 -1.82
CA GLU A 181 4.49 16.81 -1.20
C GLU A 181 5.46 17.51 -2.17
N ASP A 182 5.18 18.78 -2.48
CA ASP A 182 6.02 19.64 -3.32
C ASP A 182 7.17 20.32 -2.55
#